data_AF-A0A1F7RSC7-F1
#
_entry.id   AF-A0A1F7RSC7-F1
#
_cell.length_a   1.000
_cell.length_b   1.000
_cell.length_c   1.000
_cell.angle_alpha   90.00
_cell.angle_beta   90.00
_cell.angle_gamma   90.00
#
_symmetry.space_group_name_H-M   'P 1'
#
loop_
_entity.id
_entity.type
_entity.pdbx_description
1 polymer ?
#
loop_
_entity_poly.entity_id
_entity_poly.type
_entity_poly.pdbx_seq_one_letter_code
_entity_poly.pdbx_strand_id
1 'polypeptide(L)'
;MNSDKEPLHKDGEIQTSIKVIKDSSENLSINNLSKKLIYYPLFHYQIQIFIKRFWFKSRSEPMIVTVDPIRKLPMLCDVIPEFNIINVGSDSIIPFYETSQVCDQIVIKFVRKYLFRKYPILFPPTVSIMNKILIYKIFFQFQSCNKENISILQDSITGEIFKIKG
;
A
#
# COMPACT_ATOMS: atom_id res chain seq x y z
N MET A 1 53.20 18.54 -23.54
CA MET A 1 52.04 17.61 -23.54
C MET A 1 51.11 18.07 -22.45
N ASN A 2 50.05 18.78 -22.84
CA ASN A 2 48.97 19.22 -21.96
C ASN A 2 48.00 18.05 -21.76
N SER A 3 47.62 17.79 -20.51
CA SER A 3 46.20 17.68 -20.13
C SER A 3 46.07 17.58 -18.61
N ASP A 4 45.95 18.74 -17.97
CA ASP A 4 45.07 18.91 -16.81
C ASP A 4 43.65 18.51 -17.21
N LYS A 5 42.98 17.70 -16.39
CA LYS A 5 41.52 17.56 -16.38
C LYS A 5 41.01 17.26 -14.97
N GLU A 6 40.68 18.32 -14.25
CA GLU A 6 39.35 18.47 -13.64
C GLU A 6 38.54 19.45 -14.52
N PRO A 7 37.21 19.67 -14.35
CA PRO A 7 36.25 19.12 -13.37
C PRO A 7 34.91 18.66 -14.04
N LEU A 8 33.95 18.13 -13.26
CA LEU A 8 32.64 18.78 -13.01
C LEU A 8 31.67 17.86 -12.24
N HIS A 9 31.22 18.34 -11.07
CA HIS A 9 29.96 17.96 -10.44
C HIS A 9 28.78 18.03 -11.43
N LYS A 10 27.79 17.16 -11.25
CA LYS A 10 26.43 17.58 -10.87
C LYS A 10 25.58 16.38 -10.46
N ASP A 11 25.13 16.44 -9.22
CA ASP A 11 23.99 15.68 -8.72
C ASP A 11 22.85 15.80 -9.72
N GLY A 12 22.44 14.66 -10.27
CA GLY A 12 21.22 14.57 -11.05
C GLY A 12 20.04 14.72 -10.11
N GLU A 13 19.62 15.96 -9.86
CA GLU A 13 18.25 16.24 -9.45
C GLU A 13 17.33 15.58 -10.48
N ILE A 14 16.67 14.50 -10.08
CA ILE A 14 15.57 13.92 -10.86
C ILE A 14 14.46 14.96 -10.82
N GLN A 15 14.43 15.85 -11.81
CA GLN A 15 13.27 16.70 -12.10
C GLN A 15 12.13 15.79 -12.54
N THR A 16 11.34 15.34 -11.57
CA THR A 16 10.07 14.66 -11.84
C THR A 16 9.08 15.72 -12.31
N SER A 17 8.90 15.83 -13.62
CA SER A 17 7.88 16.67 -14.22
C SER A 17 6.50 16.06 -13.93
N ILE A 18 5.75 16.67 -13.01
CA ILE A 18 4.40 16.25 -12.64
C ILE A 18 3.43 16.77 -13.70
N LYS A 19 2.87 15.88 -14.52
CA LYS A 19 1.67 16.17 -15.31
C LYS A 19 0.45 15.96 -14.43
N VAL A 20 -0.04 17.04 -13.82
CA VAL A 20 -1.36 17.05 -13.16
C VAL A 20 -2.42 17.04 -14.26
N ILE A 21 -3.27 16.01 -14.26
CA ILE A 21 -4.48 15.97 -15.09
C ILE A 21 -5.36 17.15 -14.66
N LYS A 22 -5.53 18.11 -15.57
CA LYS A 22 -6.41 19.27 -15.41
C LYS A 22 -7.85 18.77 -15.30
N ASP A 23 -8.34 18.58 -14.08
CA ASP A 23 -9.76 18.79 -13.81
C ASP A 23 -9.95 20.27 -13.51
N SER A 24 -10.91 20.87 -14.21
CA SER A 24 -11.22 22.28 -14.21
C SER A 24 -11.86 22.73 -12.91
N SER A 25 -11.05 22.95 -11.88
CA SER A 25 -11.25 23.96 -10.85
C SER A 25 -9.98 24.13 -10.00
N GLU A 26 -9.48 25.37 -10.02
CA GLU A 26 -8.41 25.95 -9.19
C GLU A 26 -6.94 25.58 -9.51
N ASN A 27 -6.23 26.57 -10.04
CA ASN A 27 -4.78 26.64 -10.16
C ASN A 27 -4.11 26.60 -8.77
N LEU A 28 -3.91 25.41 -8.21
CA LEU A 28 -3.00 25.21 -7.10
C LEU A 28 -1.56 25.28 -7.62
N SER A 29 -0.92 26.44 -7.46
CA SER A 29 0.50 26.61 -7.70
C SER A 29 1.30 25.66 -6.82
N ILE A 30 2.01 24.71 -7.44
CA ILE A 30 2.82 23.66 -6.79
C ILE A 30 3.88 24.26 -5.84
N ASN A 31 4.25 25.52 -6.05
CA ASN A 31 5.27 26.24 -5.26
C ASN A 31 4.92 26.48 -3.78
N ASN A 32 3.67 26.22 -3.36
CA ASN A 32 3.21 26.42 -1.98
C ASN A 32 2.79 25.12 -1.27
N LEU A 33 3.20 23.94 -1.75
CA LEU A 33 2.88 22.67 -1.09
C LEU A 33 4.03 22.24 -0.17
N SER A 34 3.76 22.13 1.12
CA SER A 34 4.69 21.45 2.03
C SER A 34 4.67 19.95 1.70
N LYS A 35 5.86 19.37 1.52
CA LYS A 35 6.04 17.94 1.21
C LYS A 35 6.47 17.21 2.49
N LYS A 36 5.60 16.36 3.03
CA LYS A 36 5.92 15.48 4.16
C LYS A 36 5.94 14.02 3.70
N LEU A 37 6.93 13.26 4.15
CA LEU A 37 6.93 11.80 4.00
C LEU A 37 6.05 11.19 5.07
N ILE A 38 5.17 10.28 4.66
CA ILE A 38 4.20 9.62 5.53
C ILE A 38 4.23 8.11 5.33
N TYR A 39 4.05 7.39 6.42
CA TYR A 39 4.08 5.94 6.52
C TYR A 39 2.65 5.39 6.68
N TYR A 40 2.14 4.77 5.61
CA TYR A 40 0.80 4.21 5.52
C TYR A 40 0.79 2.74 5.97
N PRO A 41 0.04 2.37 7.01
CA PRO A 41 0.03 1.02 7.56
C PRO A 41 -0.63 0.01 6.61
N LEU A 42 -0.06 -1.18 6.49
CA LEU A 42 -0.62 -2.29 5.72
C LEU A 42 -0.29 -3.62 6.40
N PHE A 43 -1.29 -4.45 6.64
CA PHE A 43 -1.04 -5.82 7.10
C PHE A 43 -0.80 -6.74 5.91
N HIS A 44 0.31 -7.48 5.92
CA HIS A 44 0.57 -8.58 5.00
C HIS A 44 0.31 -9.92 5.69
N TYR A 45 -0.40 -10.79 4.99
CA TYR A 45 -0.78 -12.12 5.45
C TYR A 45 -0.23 -13.19 4.52
N GLN A 46 0.45 -14.19 5.09
CA GLN A 46 0.66 -15.49 4.43
C GLN A 46 -0.39 -16.45 4.92
N ILE A 47 -1.13 -17.04 4.00
CA ILE A 47 -2.30 -17.85 4.30
C ILE A 47 -2.13 -19.22 3.64
N GLN A 48 -2.31 -20.27 4.43
CA GLN A 48 -2.45 -21.63 3.91
C GLN A 48 -3.93 -21.97 3.81
N ILE A 49 -4.35 -22.38 2.62
CA ILE A 49 -5.73 -22.76 2.33
C ILE A 49 -5.79 -24.26 2.10
N PHE A 50 -6.74 -24.93 2.72
CA PHE A 50 -7.06 -26.32 2.43
C PHE A 50 -8.49 -26.43 1.90
N ILE A 51 -8.63 -27.00 0.69
CA ILE A 51 -9.89 -27.17 -0.02
C ILE A 51 -10.20 -28.66 -0.10
N LYS A 52 -11.22 -29.09 0.63
CA LYS A 52 -11.77 -30.44 0.51
C LYS A 52 -12.68 -30.53 -0.71
N ARG A 53 -12.40 -31.46 -1.60
CA ARG A 53 -13.20 -31.72 -2.82
C ARG A 53 -13.79 -33.12 -2.73
N PHE A 54 -15.02 -33.29 -3.22
CA PHE A 54 -15.75 -34.55 -3.11
C PHE A 54 -15.34 -35.54 -4.20
N TRP A 55 -15.36 -35.09 -5.47
CA TRP A 55 -15.03 -35.91 -6.64
C TRP A 55 -13.59 -35.78 -7.13
N PHE A 56 -12.83 -34.83 -6.56
CA PHE A 56 -11.46 -34.54 -6.94
C PHE A 56 -10.55 -34.61 -5.71
N LYS A 57 -9.25 -34.79 -5.94
CA LYS A 57 -8.25 -34.73 -4.86
C LYS A 57 -8.33 -33.38 -4.14
N SER A 58 -8.35 -33.42 -2.81
CA SER A 58 -8.21 -32.23 -1.97
C SER A 58 -6.93 -31.48 -2.33
N ARG A 59 -6.97 -30.15 -2.19
CA ARG A 59 -5.85 -29.29 -2.58
C ARG A 59 -5.47 -28.35 -1.44
N SER A 60 -4.18 -28.08 -1.36
CA SER A 60 -3.61 -27.06 -0.49
C SER A 60 -2.99 -25.97 -1.37
N GLU A 61 -3.30 -24.70 -1.10
CA GLU A 61 -2.78 -23.57 -1.86
C GLU A 61 -2.31 -22.47 -0.89
N PRO A 62 -1.09 -21.95 -1.04
CA PRO A 62 -0.68 -20.74 -0.36
C PRO A 62 -1.34 -19.52 -1.03
N MET A 63 -1.60 -18.49 -0.25
CA MET A 63 -2.11 -17.21 -0.73
C MET A 63 -1.49 -16.07 0.09
N ILE A 64 -1.18 -14.96 -0.59
CA ILE A 64 -0.74 -13.73 0.06
C ILE A 64 -1.87 -12.71 -0.08
N VAL A 65 -2.23 -12.09 1.03
CA VAL A 65 -3.27 -11.07 1.07
C VAL A 65 -2.76 -9.89 1.87
N THR A 66 -3.06 -8.69 1.39
CA THR A 66 -2.86 -7.47 2.15
C THR A 66 -4.19 -6.94 2.67
N VAL A 67 -4.17 -6.31 3.83
CA VAL A 67 -5.33 -5.62 4.39
C VAL A 67 -4.93 -4.21 4.75
N ASP A 68 -5.62 -3.25 4.15
CA ASP A 68 -5.60 -1.85 4.54
C ASP A 68 -6.44 -1.68 5.82
N PRO A 69 -5.81 -1.38 6.99
CA PRO A 69 -6.52 -1.22 8.25
C PRO A 69 -7.25 0.13 8.38
N ILE A 70 -7.08 1.05 7.45
CA ILE A 70 -7.79 2.34 7.42
C ILE A 70 -9.06 2.20 6.59
N ARG A 71 -8.96 1.56 5.41
CA ARG A 71 -10.09 1.39 4.46
C ARG A 71 -10.84 0.07 4.62
N LYS A 72 -10.37 -0.84 5.48
CA LYS A 72 -10.87 -2.22 5.64
C LYS A 72 -10.86 -2.99 4.31
N LEU A 73 -9.87 -2.70 3.47
CA LEU A 73 -9.81 -3.20 2.10
C LEU A 73 -8.79 -4.35 1.99
N PRO A 74 -9.24 -5.59 1.77
CA PRO A 74 -8.35 -6.70 1.46
C PRO A 74 -8.00 -6.73 -0.03
N MET A 75 -6.74 -7.05 -0.36
CA MET A 75 -6.26 -7.18 -1.74
C MET A 75 -5.38 -8.44 -1.87
N LEU A 76 -5.51 -9.15 -3.00
CA LEU A 76 -4.58 -10.24 -3.33
C LEU A 76 -3.22 -9.69 -3.69
N CYS A 77 -2.18 -10.43 -3.34
CA CYS A 77 -0.82 -10.12 -3.74
C CYS A 77 -0.13 -11.37 -4.27
N ASP A 78 0.76 -11.18 -5.23
CA ASP A 78 1.52 -12.27 -5.82
C ASP A 78 2.79 -12.57 -5.02
N VAL A 79 3.35 -11.55 -4.38
CA VAL A 79 4.63 -11.62 -3.66
C VAL A 79 4.59 -10.82 -2.36
N ILE A 80 5.49 -11.18 -1.45
CA ILE A 80 5.81 -10.36 -0.28
C ILE A 80 7.02 -9.50 -0.65
N PRO A 81 6.92 -8.17 -0.53
CA PRO A 81 8.05 -7.31 -0.82
C PRO A 81 9.15 -7.50 0.24
N GLU A 82 10.40 -7.27 -0.17
CA GLU A 82 11.48 -7.07 0.78
C GLU A 82 11.24 -5.76 1.55
N PHE A 83 11.54 -5.76 2.85
CA PHE A 83 11.30 -4.63 3.72
C PHE A 83 12.58 -4.24 4.45
N ASN A 84 12.78 -2.93 4.58
CA ASN A 84 13.84 -2.33 5.38
C ASN A 84 13.27 -1.86 6.71
N ILE A 85 14.05 -2.03 7.77
CA ILE A 85 13.73 -1.47 9.09
C ILE A 85 14.33 -0.09 9.18
N ILE A 86 13.49 0.91 9.41
CA ILE A 86 13.90 2.31 9.60
C ILE A 86 13.21 2.88 10.85
N ASN A 87 13.89 3.80 11.52
CA ASN A 87 13.32 4.52 12.66
C ASN A 87 12.63 5.78 12.17
N VAL A 88 11.36 5.95 12.54
CA VAL A 88 10.52 7.06 12.08
C VAL A 88 9.79 7.68 13.28
N GLY A 89 9.57 9.00 13.22
CA GLY A 89 8.74 9.70 14.20
C GLY A 89 7.28 9.24 14.10
N SER A 90 6.60 9.13 15.24
CA SER A 90 5.18 8.72 15.31
C SER A 90 4.26 9.70 14.59
N ASP A 91 4.64 10.97 14.49
CA ASP A 91 3.96 12.04 13.77
C ASP A 91 3.95 11.85 12.23
N SER A 92 4.79 10.93 11.73
CA SER A 92 4.89 10.60 10.31
C SER A 92 4.14 9.31 9.96
N ILE A 93 3.55 8.62 10.95
CA ILE A 93 2.77 7.40 10.75
C ILE A 93 1.28 7.75 10.69
N ILE A 94 0.58 7.25 9.69
CA ILE A 94 -0.88 7.43 9.62
C ILE A 94 -1.53 6.55 10.69
N PRO A 95 -2.35 7.11 11.59
CA PRO A 95 -3.09 6.30 12.54
C PRO A 95 -4.11 5.42 11.81
N PHE A 96 -4.28 4.21 12.31
CA PHE A 96 -5.29 3.28 11.81
C PHE A 96 -6.20 2.83 12.95
N TYR A 97 -7.45 2.59 12.62
CA TYR A 97 -8.51 2.36 13.61
C TYR A 97 -8.75 0.88 13.89
N GLU A 98 -8.45 0.02 12.90
CA GLU A 98 -8.75 -1.40 13.03
C GLU A 98 -7.65 -2.14 13.78
N THR A 99 -8.08 -2.99 14.70
CA THR A 99 -7.17 -3.87 15.41
C THR A 99 -6.70 -5.00 14.50
N SER A 100 -5.56 -5.59 14.86
CA SER A 100 -5.02 -6.75 14.15
C SER A 100 -6.05 -7.90 14.05
N GLN A 101 -6.84 -8.12 15.10
CA GLN A 101 -7.87 -9.15 15.14
C GLN A 101 -9.00 -8.88 14.13
N VAL A 102 -9.39 -7.63 13.92
CA VAL A 102 -10.41 -7.29 12.93
C VAL A 102 -9.86 -7.51 11.52
N CYS A 103 -8.60 -7.14 11.27
CA CYS A 103 -7.94 -7.43 9.99
C CYS A 103 -7.85 -8.93 9.71
N ASP A 104 -7.62 -9.77 10.73
CA ASP A 104 -7.63 -11.24 10.59
C ASP A 104 -9.01 -11.75 10.15
N GLN A 105 -10.09 -11.18 10.69
CA GLN A 105 -11.45 -11.56 10.27
C GLN A 105 -11.75 -11.12 8.82
N ILE A 106 -11.30 -9.91 8.45
CA ILE A 106 -11.44 -9.38 7.10
C ILE A 106 -10.73 -10.31 6.10
N VAL A 107 -9.49 -10.72 6.41
CA VAL A 107 -8.69 -11.56 5.52
C VAL A 107 -9.32 -12.95 5.33
N ILE A 108 -9.78 -13.59 6.41
CA ILE A 108 -10.42 -14.90 6.34
C ILE A 108 -11.71 -14.84 5.51
N LYS A 109 -12.54 -13.80 5.74
CA LYS A 109 -13.78 -13.59 4.99
C LYS A 109 -13.51 -13.35 3.50
N PHE A 110 -12.48 -12.55 3.19
CA PHE A 110 -12.05 -12.29 1.82
C PHE A 110 -11.61 -13.56 1.11
N VAL A 111 -10.71 -14.33 1.71
CA VAL A 111 -10.19 -15.58 1.13
C VAL A 111 -11.31 -16.58 0.87
N ARG A 112 -12.21 -16.79 1.83
CA ARG A 112 -13.37 -17.68 1.64
C ARG A 112 -14.22 -17.23 0.46
N LYS A 113 -14.57 -15.94 0.41
CA LYS A 113 -15.38 -15.37 -0.69
C LYS A 113 -14.69 -15.53 -2.05
N TYR A 114 -13.38 -15.31 -2.11
CA TYR A 114 -12.58 -15.51 -3.32
C TYR A 114 -12.62 -16.98 -3.77
N LEU A 115 -12.41 -17.92 -2.85
CA LEU A 115 -12.40 -19.35 -3.14
C LEU A 115 -13.76 -19.89 -3.61
N PHE A 116 -14.86 -19.47 -2.96
CA PHE A 116 -16.21 -19.84 -3.39
C PHE A 116 -16.56 -19.31 -4.80
N ARG A 117 -15.96 -18.20 -5.22
CA ARG A 117 -16.11 -17.67 -6.59
C ARG A 117 -15.25 -18.42 -7.59
N LYS A 118 -14.04 -18.83 -7.20
CA LYS A 118 -13.05 -19.45 -8.08
C LYS A 118 -13.31 -20.94 -8.30
N TYR A 119 -13.88 -21.62 -7.32
CA TYR A 119 -14.02 -23.08 -7.33
C TYR A 119 -15.45 -23.49 -6.98
N PRO A 120 -15.98 -24.59 -7.56
CA PRO A 120 -17.24 -25.19 -7.12
C PRO A 120 -16.99 -25.97 -5.82
N ILE A 121 -16.96 -25.26 -4.70
CA ILE A 121 -16.67 -25.84 -3.38
C ILE A 121 -17.98 -26.11 -2.64
N LEU A 122 -18.21 -27.36 -2.24
CA LEU A 122 -19.37 -27.76 -1.45
C LEU A 122 -19.15 -27.52 0.06
N PHE A 123 -17.91 -27.70 0.55
CA PHE A 123 -17.55 -27.57 1.95
C PHE A 123 -16.71 -26.31 2.19
N PRO A 124 -16.93 -25.55 3.28
CA PRO A 124 -16.10 -24.38 3.58
C PRO A 124 -14.60 -24.73 3.60
N PRO A 125 -13.74 -23.96 2.91
CA PRO A 125 -12.31 -24.19 2.96
C PRO A 125 -11.76 -23.84 4.36
N THR A 126 -10.78 -24.61 4.80
CA THR A 126 -10.00 -24.29 5.99
C THR A 126 -8.97 -23.23 5.62
N VAL A 127 -8.94 -22.14 6.39
CA VAL A 127 -8.06 -20.99 6.16
C VAL A 127 -7.21 -20.81 7.40
N SER A 128 -5.90 -20.93 7.27
CA SER A 128 -4.94 -20.79 8.35
C SER A 128 -3.99 -19.63 8.05
N ILE A 129 -3.89 -18.67 8.96
CA ILE A 129 -2.90 -17.60 8.87
C ILE A 129 -1.58 -18.18 9.35
N MET A 130 -0.61 -18.29 8.43
CA MET A 130 0.72 -18.82 8.70
C MET A 130 1.66 -17.75 9.24
N ASN A 131 1.55 -16.54 8.68
CA ASN A 131 2.35 -15.41 9.07
C ASN A 131 1.53 -14.12 8.89
N LYS A 132 1.83 -13.14 9.73
CA LYS A 132 1.23 -11.81 9.71
C LYS A 132 2.30 -10.78 10.08
N ILE A 133 2.43 -9.76 9.25
CA ILE A 133 3.35 -8.64 9.50
C ILE A 133 2.64 -7.31 9.21
N LEU A 134 2.85 -6.33 10.09
CA LEU A 134 2.48 -4.95 9.83
C LEU A 134 3.67 -4.26 9.15
N ILE A 135 3.44 -3.75 7.95
CA ILE A 135 4.43 -2.95 7.23
C ILE A 135 3.89 -1.54 6.99
N TYR A 136 4.77 -0.66 6.53
CA TYR A 136 4.41 0.71 6.21
C TYR A 136 4.85 1.05 4.79
N LYS A 137 3.88 1.45 3.96
CA LYS A 137 4.12 1.94 2.62
C LYS A 137 4.36 3.44 2.66
N ILE A 138 5.33 3.92 1.89
CA ILE A 138 5.72 5.33 1.88
C ILE A 138 4.82 6.13 0.94
N PHE A 139 4.32 7.26 1.42
CA PHE A 139 3.55 8.24 0.67
C PHE A 139 4.16 9.64 0.83
N PHE A 140 3.99 10.48 -0.19
CA PHE A 140 4.19 11.92 -0.07
C PHE A 140 2.85 12.57 0.26
N GLN A 141 2.78 13.29 1.38
CA GLN A 141 1.66 14.17 1.68
C GLN A 141 1.97 15.57 1.19
N PHE A 142 1.04 16.15 0.44
CA PHE A 142 1.02 17.55 0.07
C PHE A 142 -0.16 18.22 0.75
N GLN A 143 0.11 19.30 1.48
CA GLN A 143 -0.92 20.10 2.13
C GLN A 143 -1.12 21.40 1.36
N SER A 144 -2.37 21.69 0.96
CA SER A 144 -2.72 22.99 0.39
C SER A 144 -2.59 24.08 1.46
N CYS A 145 -1.84 25.14 1.17
CA CYS A 145 -1.78 26.33 2.04
C CYS A 145 -3.06 27.18 1.98
N ASN A 146 -3.99 26.91 1.05
CA ASN A 146 -5.21 27.69 0.88
C ASN A 146 -6.43 26.97 1.46
N LYS A 147 -7.01 27.56 2.53
CA LYS A 147 -8.36 27.48 3.15
C LYS A 147 -9.14 26.16 3.22
N GLU A 148 -8.99 25.24 2.29
CA GLU A 148 -9.49 23.88 2.38
C GLU A 148 -8.32 23.01 2.81
N ASN A 149 -8.41 22.37 3.98
CA ASN A 149 -7.44 21.40 4.52
C ASN A 149 -7.39 20.11 3.67
N ILE A 150 -7.24 20.24 2.36
CA ILE A 150 -7.10 19.12 1.44
C ILE A 150 -5.68 18.60 1.59
N SER A 151 -5.59 17.36 2.06
CA SER A 151 -4.36 16.59 2.06
C SER A 151 -4.36 15.65 0.86
N ILE A 152 -3.35 15.77 0.02
CA ILE A 152 -3.15 14.87 -1.11
C ILE A 152 -2.07 13.88 -0.70
N LEU A 153 -2.37 12.57 -0.76
CA LEU A 153 -1.35 11.53 -0.65
C LEU A 153 -0.97 11.05 -2.05
N GLN A 154 0.33 11.00 -2.31
CA GLN A 154 0.89 10.40 -3.51
C GLN A 154 1.69 9.16 -3.13
N ASP A 155 1.38 8.04 -3.76
CA ASP A 155 2.14 6.81 -3.62
C ASP A 155 3.58 7.02 -4.11
N SER A 156 4.56 6.71 -3.25
CA SER A 156 5.99 6.91 -3.58
C SER A 156 6.50 5.98 -4.68
N ILE A 157 5.82 4.86 -4.94
CA ILE A 157 6.22 3.85 -5.91
C ILE A 157 5.45 4.04 -7.22
N THR A 158 4.12 4.09 -7.15
CA THR A 158 3.27 4.13 -8.35
C THR A 158 3.02 5.55 -8.85
N GLY A 159 3.22 6.56 -8.01
CA GLY A 159 2.84 7.95 -8.29
C GLY A 159 1.34 8.20 -8.24
N GLU A 160 0.51 7.20 -7.89
CA GLU A 160 -0.94 7.33 -7.77
C GLU A 160 -1.34 8.34 -6.70
N ILE A 161 -2.37 9.12 -6.98
CA ILE A 161 -2.79 10.25 -6.15
C ILE A 161 -4.13 9.93 -5.49
N PHE A 162 -4.17 10.08 -4.17
CA PHE A 162 -5.36 9.93 -3.32
C PHE A 162 -5.69 11.28 -2.67
N LYS A 163 -6.89 11.79 -2.92
CA LYS A 163 -7.40 12.98 -2.23
C LYS A 163 -8.00 12.56 -0.88
N ILE A 164 -7.50 13.13 0.20
CA ILE A 164 -8.08 13.00 1.54
C ILE A 164 -8.70 14.35 1.89
N LYS A 165 -10.01 14.36 2.07
CA LYS A 165 -10.69 15.49 2.72
C LYS A 165 -10.41 15.38 4.22
N GLY A 166 -9.69 16.36 4.76
CA GLY A 166 -9.48 16.52 6.20
C GLY A 166 -10.75 16.95 6.92
#